data_AF-A0A9D5M0J3-F1
#
_entry.id   AF-A0A9D5M0J3-F1
#
_cell.length_a   1.000
_cell.length_b   1.000
_cell.length_c   1.000
_cell.angle_alpha   90.00
_cell.angle_beta   90.00
_cell.angle_gamma   90.00
#
_symmetry.space_group_name_H-M   'P 1'
#
loop_
_entity.id
_entity.type
_entity.pdbx_description
1 polymer ?
#
loop_
_entity_poly.entity_id
_entity_poly.type
_entity_poly.pdbx_seq_one_letter_code
_entity_poly.pdbx_strand_id
1 'polypeptide(L)'
;MKKFLLLLLSICLTISCLSSCGNKKKQALKSAENVYVELSTAAAYCEEISEGIYGAWYFAIYEAKGYGYGDIILNYTKRTGIDDDSLLAVAESYGYNILELLDGLKSLDFALEVTLKALEINDTTPKFQTALSDAKENLDTLSDKHIDFEDLSKLKSLYNKIKAYSEKLLNFAGMNFYQLEDHIDKYKPEIEELLSELDYLS
;
A
#
# COMPACT_ATOMS: atom_id res chain seq x y z
N MET A 1 17.59 -6.99 64.26
CA MET A 1 18.37 -7.04 63.00
C MET A 1 17.71 -7.87 61.89
N LYS A 2 17.22 -9.10 62.14
CA LYS A 2 16.56 -9.93 61.10
C LYS A 2 15.34 -9.29 60.40
N LYS A 3 14.55 -8.49 61.11
CA LYS A 3 13.36 -7.81 60.56
C LYS A 3 13.69 -6.63 59.62
N PHE A 4 14.86 -6.01 59.76
CA PHE A 4 15.28 -4.87 58.93
C PHE A 4 15.86 -5.33 57.57
N LEU A 5 16.54 -6.50 57.57
CA LEU A 5 17.05 -7.15 56.36
C LEU A 5 15.92 -7.70 55.45
N LEU A 6 14.82 -8.17 56.03
CA LEU A 6 13.64 -8.62 55.26
C LEU A 6 12.92 -7.47 54.53
N LEU A 7 12.91 -6.27 55.11
CA LEU A 7 12.29 -5.09 54.49
C LEU A 7 13.12 -4.58 53.28
N LEU A 8 14.45 -4.61 53.38
CA LEU A 8 15.37 -4.20 52.32
C LEU A 8 15.36 -5.16 51.11
N LEU A 9 15.23 -6.47 51.34
CA LEU A 9 15.08 -7.45 50.25
C LEU A 9 13.76 -7.27 49.49
N SER A 10 12.66 -6.95 50.20
CA SER A 10 11.35 -6.71 49.60
C SER A 10 11.36 -5.48 48.68
N ILE A 11 12.09 -4.42 49.05
CA ILE A 11 12.17 -3.18 48.26
C ILE A 11 13.04 -3.38 47.00
N CYS A 12 14.15 -4.11 47.09
CA CYS A 12 14.98 -4.43 45.92
C CYS A 12 14.26 -5.32 44.88
N LEU A 13 13.39 -6.23 45.32
CA LEU A 13 12.58 -7.04 44.40
C LEU A 13 11.49 -6.21 43.69
N THR A 14 10.90 -5.21 44.37
CA THR A 14 9.90 -4.33 43.74
C THR A 14 10.48 -3.32 42.75
N ILE A 15 11.69 -2.81 42.99
CA ILE A 15 12.33 -1.82 42.10
C ILE A 15 12.88 -2.50 40.81
N SER A 16 13.27 -3.77 40.90
CA SER A 16 13.78 -4.53 39.74
C SER A 16 12.70 -4.88 38.71
N CYS A 17 11.43 -4.96 39.13
CA CYS A 17 10.31 -5.26 38.23
C CYS A 17 9.74 -4.02 37.52
N LEU A 18 9.89 -2.83 38.12
CA LEU A 18 9.34 -1.58 37.56
C LEU A 18 10.19 -1.01 36.41
N SER A 19 11.50 -1.27 36.40
CA SER A 19 12.42 -0.78 35.36
C SER A 19 12.35 -1.57 34.04
N SER A 20 11.85 -2.81 34.06
CA SER A 20 11.76 -3.67 32.87
C SER A 20 10.54 -3.36 31.99
N CYS A 21 9.41 -2.97 32.59
CA CYS A 21 8.18 -2.71 31.85
C CYS A 21 8.25 -1.44 30.99
N GLY A 22 8.94 -0.40 31.46
CA GLY A 22 9.07 0.86 30.72
C GLY A 22 9.86 0.74 29.41
N ASN A 23 10.94 -0.06 29.40
CA ASN A 23 11.73 -0.27 28.18
C ASN A 23 11.01 -1.15 27.15
N LYS A 24 10.28 -2.18 27.60
CA LYS A 24 9.50 -3.04 26.69
C LYS A 24 8.40 -2.27 25.97
N LYS A 25 7.68 -1.38 26.68
CA LYS A 25 6.62 -0.56 26.06
C LYS A 25 7.19 0.40 25.00
N LYS A 26 8.34 1.03 25.27
CA LYS A 26 9.01 1.91 24.29
C LYS A 26 9.49 1.15 23.06
N GLN A 27 10.02 -0.06 23.24
CA GLN A 27 10.45 -0.90 22.12
C GLN A 27 9.26 -1.34 21.26
N ALA A 28 8.16 -1.78 21.90
CA ALA A 28 6.94 -2.15 21.20
C ALA A 28 6.37 -0.98 20.38
N LEU A 29 6.30 0.22 20.99
CA LEU A 29 5.83 1.43 20.32
C LEU A 29 6.68 1.75 19.10
N LYS A 30 8.01 1.75 19.23
CA LYS A 30 8.91 2.00 18.09
C LYS A 30 8.76 0.97 16.97
N SER A 31 8.59 -0.30 17.31
CA SER A 31 8.30 -1.33 16.31
C SER A 31 6.95 -1.11 15.63
N ALA A 32 5.94 -0.65 16.36
CA ALA A 32 4.64 -0.30 15.80
C ALA A 32 4.69 0.94 14.89
N GLU A 33 5.44 1.98 15.26
CA GLU A 33 5.70 3.17 14.42
C GLU A 33 6.31 2.76 13.07
N ASN A 34 7.32 1.89 13.08
CA ASN A 34 7.93 1.39 11.84
C ASN A 34 6.92 0.65 10.95
N VAL A 35 6.15 -0.28 11.53
CA VAL A 35 5.10 -1.01 10.80
C VAL A 35 4.06 -0.03 10.24
N TYR A 36 3.65 0.97 11.02
CA TYR A 36 2.68 1.97 10.59
C TYR A 36 3.21 2.79 9.40
N VAL A 37 4.47 3.25 9.45
CA VAL A 37 5.09 3.99 8.33
C VAL A 37 5.14 3.15 7.06
N GLU A 38 5.53 1.88 7.17
CA GLU A 38 5.60 0.96 6.03
C GLU A 38 4.21 0.64 5.46
N LEU A 39 3.20 0.43 6.32
CA LEU A 39 1.81 0.25 5.89
C LEU A 39 1.22 1.51 5.26
N SER A 40 1.50 2.68 5.81
CA SER A 40 1.06 3.97 5.24
C SER A 40 1.68 4.20 3.87
N THR A 41 2.97 3.87 3.73
CA THR A 41 3.69 3.92 2.45
C THR A 41 3.09 2.94 1.44
N ALA A 42 2.81 1.70 1.86
CA ALA A 42 2.17 0.70 1.00
C ALA A 42 0.74 1.12 0.61
N ALA A 43 -0.02 1.73 1.51
CA ALA A 43 -1.35 2.26 1.23
C ALA A 43 -1.30 3.37 0.16
N ALA A 44 -0.36 4.31 0.27
CA ALA A 44 -0.19 5.40 -0.70
C ALA A 44 0.13 4.87 -2.11
N TYR A 45 1.06 3.92 -2.25
CA TYR A 45 1.32 3.31 -3.56
C TYR A 45 0.13 2.47 -4.05
N CYS A 46 -0.60 1.80 -3.16
CA CYS A 46 -1.80 1.06 -3.55
C CYS A 46 -2.90 1.99 -4.08
N GLU A 47 -3.02 3.19 -3.51
CA GLU A 47 -3.91 4.23 -4.01
C GLU A 47 -3.48 4.69 -5.39
N GLU A 48 -2.20 5.01 -5.60
CA GLU A 48 -1.65 5.38 -6.92
C GLU A 48 -1.93 4.32 -7.99
N ILE A 49 -1.72 3.04 -7.66
CA ILE A 49 -2.05 1.91 -8.54
C ILE A 49 -3.55 1.90 -8.86
N SER A 50 -4.41 2.07 -7.85
CA SER A 50 -5.86 2.05 -8.04
C SER A 50 -6.36 3.20 -8.91
N GLU A 51 -5.82 4.39 -8.72
CA GLU A 51 -6.14 5.58 -9.52
C GLU A 51 -5.68 5.41 -10.97
N GLY A 52 -4.48 4.87 -11.18
CA GLY A 52 -3.97 4.53 -12.50
C GLY A 52 -4.89 3.57 -13.26
N ILE A 53 -5.29 2.48 -12.61
CA ILE A 53 -6.20 1.46 -13.20
C ILE A 53 -7.56 2.08 -13.50
N TYR A 54 -8.17 2.80 -12.55
CA TYR A 54 -9.46 3.45 -12.75
C TYR A 54 -9.40 4.49 -13.88
N GLY A 55 -8.33 5.28 -13.94
CA GLY A 55 -8.08 6.27 -14.98
C GLY A 55 -7.97 5.65 -16.36
N ALA A 56 -7.24 4.53 -16.49
CA ALA A 56 -7.08 3.81 -17.75
C ALA A 56 -8.41 3.21 -18.23
N TRP A 57 -9.18 2.65 -17.29
CA TRP A 57 -10.52 2.17 -17.59
C TRP A 57 -11.42 3.30 -18.11
N TYR A 58 -11.50 4.41 -17.37
CA TYR A 58 -12.35 5.55 -17.71
C TYR A 58 -11.98 6.09 -19.10
N PHE A 59 -10.68 6.22 -19.34
CA PHE A 59 -10.16 6.67 -20.62
C PHE A 59 -10.61 5.76 -21.78
N ALA A 60 -10.35 4.45 -21.67
CA ALA A 60 -10.63 3.50 -22.75
C ALA A 60 -12.13 3.43 -23.10
N ILE A 61 -13.00 3.52 -22.09
CA ILE A 61 -14.46 3.39 -22.27
C ILE A 61 -15.09 4.69 -22.79
N TYR A 62 -14.72 5.84 -22.24
CA TYR A 62 -15.45 7.09 -22.47
C TYR A 62 -14.72 8.09 -23.38
N GLU A 63 -13.39 8.08 -23.41
CA GLU A 63 -12.60 9.18 -23.98
C GLU A 63 -11.85 8.76 -25.26
N ALA A 64 -11.30 7.54 -25.29
CA ALA A 64 -10.34 7.12 -26.32
C ALA A 64 -10.85 7.19 -27.77
N LYS A 65 -12.17 7.06 -27.98
CA LYS A 65 -12.79 7.12 -29.33
C LYS A 65 -12.95 8.54 -29.89
N GLY A 66 -12.89 9.55 -29.04
CA GLY A 66 -13.09 10.95 -29.41
C GLY A 66 -11.82 11.71 -29.79
N TYR A 67 -10.65 11.08 -29.65
CA TYR A 67 -9.37 11.77 -29.64
C TYR A 67 -8.44 11.38 -30.79
N GLY A 68 -7.73 12.38 -31.34
CA GLY A 68 -6.55 12.15 -32.16
C GLY A 68 -5.35 11.77 -31.30
N TYR A 69 -4.26 11.28 -31.91
CA TYR A 69 -3.11 10.75 -31.16
C TYR A 69 -2.51 11.70 -30.12
N GLY A 70 -2.38 12.99 -30.44
CA GLY A 70 -1.88 13.98 -29.48
C GLY A 70 -2.80 14.18 -28.26
N ASP A 71 -4.10 14.07 -28.46
CA ASP A 71 -5.09 14.17 -27.38
C ASP A 71 -5.14 12.86 -26.56
N ILE A 72 -4.87 11.70 -27.17
CA ILE A 72 -4.79 10.42 -26.47
C ILE A 72 -3.68 10.45 -25.42
N ILE A 73 -2.44 10.83 -25.77
CA ILE A 73 -1.33 10.91 -24.80
C ILE A 73 -1.73 11.81 -23.63
N LEU A 74 -2.09 13.07 -23.92
CA LEU A 74 -2.37 14.07 -22.89
C LEU A 74 -3.49 13.65 -21.94
N ASN A 75 -4.58 13.09 -22.46
CA ASN A 75 -5.70 12.69 -21.62
C ASN A 75 -5.39 11.39 -20.87
N TYR A 76 -4.68 10.44 -21.49
CA TYR A 76 -4.30 9.20 -20.83
C TYR A 76 -3.38 9.45 -19.64
N THR A 77 -2.29 10.21 -19.83
CA THR A 77 -1.33 10.53 -18.77
C THR A 77 -1.98 11.31 -17.64
N LYS A 78 -2.83 12.29 -17.97
CA LYS A 78 -3.61 13.04 -16.99
C LYS A 78 -4.55 12.15 -16.16
N ARG A 79 -5.17 11.14 -16.77
CA ARG A 79 -6.12 10.24 -16.08
C ARG A 79 -5.43 9.21 -15.22
N THR A 80 -4.32 8.67 -15.71
CA THR A 80 -3.63 7.54 -15.08
C THR A 80 -2.50 7.95 -14.14
N GLY A 81 -2.02 9.20 -14.23
CA GLY A 81 -0.81 9.65 -13.55
C GLY A 81 0.49 9.12 -14.17
N ILE A 82 0.41 8.32 -15.23
CA ILE A 82 1.58 7.79 -15.94
C ILE A 82 2.21 8.90 -16.77
N ASP A 83 3.52 9.09 -16.65
CA ASP A 83 4.26 10.07 -17.46
C ASP A 83 4.60 9.55 -18.88
N ASP A 84 4.94 10.48 -19.76
CA ASP A 84 5.27 10.20 -21.16
C ASP A 84 6.49 9.26 -21.29
N ASP A 85 7.48 9.37 -20.40
CA ASP A 85 8.70 8.56 -20.41
C ASP A 85 8.37 7.08 -20.11
N SER A 86 7.47 6.85 -19.16
CA SER A 86 6.96 5.53 -18.81
C SER A 86 6.16 4.92 -19.96
N LEU A 87 5.33 5.70 -20.65
CA LEU A 87 4.62 5.23 -21.85
C LEU A 87 5.57 4.85 -23.00
N LEU A 88 6.61 5.65 -23.22
CA LEU A 88 7.64 5.35 -24.22
C LEU A 88 8.40 4.07 -23.87
N ALA A 89 8.74 3.87 -22.60
CA ALA A 89 9.39 2.65 -22.13
C ALA A 89 8.48 1.41 -22.28
N VAL A 90 7.16 1.55 -22.05
CA VAL A 90 6.20 0.46 -22.34
C VAL A 90 6.19 0.15 -23.83
N ALA A 91 6.11 1.16 -24.71
CA ALA A 91 6.12 0.98 -26.16
C ALA A 91 7.36 0.20 -26.62
N GLU A 92 8.54 0.61 -26.14
CA GLU A 92 9.80 -0.09 -26.40
C GLU A 92 9.77 -1.55 -25.90
N SER A 93 9.23 -1.79 -24.70
CA SER A 93 9.15 -3.14 -24.12
C SER A 93 8.27 -4.10 -24.93
N TYR A 94 7.27 -3.58 -25.66
CA TYR A 94 6.40 -4.34 -26.55
C TYR A 94 6.89 -4.40 -27.99
N GLY A 95 7.97 -3.68 -28.32
CA GLY A 95 8.45 -3.54 -29.69
C GLY A 95 7.51 -2.72 -30.58
N TYR A 96 6.71 -1.85 -29.98
CA TYR A 96 5.78 -0.95 -30.66
C TYR A 96 6.42 0.42 -30.85
N ASN A 97 6.03 1.10 -31.93
CA ASN A 97 6.18 2.56 -31.95
C ASN A 97 5.06 3.21 -31.12
N ILE A 98 5.26 4.48 -30.74
CA ILE A 98 4.29 5.16 -29.88
C ILE A 98 2.89 5.22 -30.49
N LEU A 99 2.74 5.35 -31.81
CA LEU A 99 1.41 5.42 -32.45
C LEU A 99 0.66 4.08 -32.37
N GLU A 100 1.37 2.96 -32.48
CA GLU A 100 0.79 1.61 -32.30
C GLU A 100 0.31 1.41 -30.87
N LEU A 101 1.11 1.82 -29.88
CA LEU A 101 0.71 1.78 -28.48
C LEU A 101 -0.54 2.63 -28.23
N LEU A 102 -0.56 3.87 -28.72
CA LEU A 102 -1.69 4.80 -28.51
C LEU A 102 -2.97 4.33 -29.19
N ASP A 103 -2.89 3.69 -30.36
CA ASP A 103 -4.07 3.09 -30.98
C ASP A 103 -4.62 1.93 -30.15
N GLY A 104 -3.71 1.12 -29.58
CA GLY A 104 -4.05 0.03 -28.67
C GLY A 104 -4.79 0.50 -27.41
N LEU A 105 -4.47 1.68 -26.85
CA LEU A 105 -5.11 2.22 -25.64
C LEU A 105 -6.64 2.44 -25.77
N LYS A 106 -7.19 2.34 -26.98
CA LYS A 106 -8.65 2.34 -27.20
C LYS A 106 -9.32 1.03 -26.78
N SER A 107 -8.55 -0.04 -26.61
CA SER A 107 -8.99 -1.29 -26.02
C SER A 107 -8.82 -1.23 -24.51
N LEU A 108 -9.87 -1.60 -23.76
CA LEU A 108 -9.81 -1.61 -22.30
C LEU A 108 -8.70 -2.54 -21.78
N ASP A 109 -8.66 -3.78 -22.25
CA ASP A 109 -7.69 -4.77 -21.77
C ASP A 109 -6.25 -4.28 -21.98
N PHE A 110 -5.99 -3.68 -23.15
CA PHE A 110 -4.67 -3.17 -23.48
C PHE A 110 -4.32 -1.90 -22.70
N ALA A 111 -5.27 -1.00 -22.47
CA ALA A 111 -5.06 0.18 -21.62
C ALA A 111 -4.69 -0.24 -20.18
N LEU A 112 -5.40 -1.22 -19.62
CA LEU A 112 -5.08 -1.71 -18.28
C LEU A 112 -3.72 -2.41 -18.23
N GLU A 113 -3.37 -3.18 -19.26
CA GLU A 113 -2.07 -3.83 -19.38
C GLU A 113 -0.92 -2.81 -19.45
N VAL A 114 -1.05 -1.80 -20.32
CA VAL A 114 -0.08 -0.69 -20.44
C VAL A 114 0.07 0.05 -19.12
N THR A 115 -1.03 0.30 -18.41
CA THR A 115 -0.97 0.95 -17.10
C THR A 115 -0.19 0.15 -16.08
N LEU A 116 -0.47 -1.14 -15.91
CA LEU A 116 0.30 -1.96 -14.99
C LEU A 116 1.77 -2.02 -15.39
N LYS A 117 2.07 -2.11 -16.69
CA LYS A 117 3.44 -2.16 -17.16
C LYS A 117 4.19 -0.85 -16.90
N ALA A 118 3.52 0.29 -17.10
CA ALA A 118 4.08 1.60 -16.79
C ALA A 118 4.34 1.75 -15.27
N LEU A 119 3.39 1.31 -14.43
CA LEU A 119 3.53 1.30 -12.97
C LEU A 119 4.60 0.32 -12.47
N GLU A 120 4.95 -0.69 -13.26
CA GLU A 120 6.10 -1.57 -12.98
C GLU A 120 7.41 -0.86 -13.34
N ILE A 121 7.46 -0.21 -14.51
CA ILE A 121 8.65 0.48 -15.04
C ILE A 121 9.03 1.70 -14.19
N ASN A 122 8.06 2.47 -13.68
CA ASN A 122 8.30 3.66 -12.87
C ASN A 122 8.56 3.35 -11.37
N ASP A 123 8.75 2.07 -11.04
CA ASP A 123 8.95 1.52 -9.69
C ASP A 123 7.76 1.63 -8.73
N THR A 124 6.57 2.09 -9.12
CA THR A 124 5.41 2.17 -8.21
C THR A 124 5.01 0.79 -7.68
N THR A 125 4.86 -0.20 -8.56
CA THR A 125 4.52 -1.59 -8.16
C THR A 125 5.65 -2.26 -7.34
N PRO A 126 6.93 -2.19 -7.74
CA PRO A 126 8.05 -2.66 -6.91
C PRO A 126 8.13 -2.03 -5.53
N LYS A 127 7.95 -0.70 -5.41
CA LYS A 127 7.98 0.01 -4.12
C LYS A 127 6.82 -0.39 -3.23
N PHE A 128 5.63 -0.53 -3.80
CA PHE A 128 4.47 -1.10 -3.10
C PHE A 128 4.79 -2.48 -2.50
N GLN A 129 5.31 -3.40 -3.33
CA GLN A 129 5.63 -4.76 -2.90
C GLN A 129 6.69 -4.79 -1.79
N THR A 130 7.69 -3.92 -1.90
CA THR A 130 8.75 -3.78 -0.88
C THR A 130 8.17 -3.29 0.43
N ALA A 131 7.42 -2.18 0.42
CA ALA A 131 6.81 -1.62 1.63
C ALA A 131 5.87 -2.62 2.32
N LEU A 132 5.06 -3.36 1.55
CA LEU A 132 4.17 -4.37 2.10
C LEU A 132 4.92 -5.58 2.68
N SER A 133 6.05 -5.97 2.07
CA SER A 133 6.91 -7.05 2.56
C SER A 133 7.60 -6.66 3.87
N ASP A 134 8.19 -5.47 3.92
CA ASP A 134 8.86 -4.94 5.11
C ASP A 134 7.87 -4.81 6.28
N ALA A 135 6.67 -4.25 5.99
CA ALA A 135 5.58 -4.18 6.96
C ALA A 135 5.22 -5.55 7.52
N LYS A 136 5.19 -6.60 6.68
CA LYS A 136 4.87 -7.96 7.12
C LYS A 136 5.94 -8.51 8.06
N GLU A 137 7.21 -8.37 7.70
CA GLU A 137 8.33 -8.86 8.52
C GLU A 137 8.36 -8.17 9.89
N ASN A 138 8.17 -6.85 9.91
CA ASN A 138 8.14 -6.09 11.15
C ASN A 138 6.89 -6.37 11.98
N LEU A 139 5.73 -6.60 11.34
CA LEU A 139 4.49 -6.98 12.00
C LEU A 139 4.57 -8.39 12.63
N ASP A 140 5.26 -9.33 11.99
CA ASP A 140 5.55 -10.65 12.56
C ASP A 140 6.45 -10.52 13.78
N THR A 141 7.52 -9.72 13.66
CA THR A 141 8.42 -9.45 14.80
C THR A 141 7.68 -8.80 15.97
N LEU A 142 6.80 -7.83 15.71
CA LEU A 142 5.96 -7.20 16.72
C LEU A 142 5.01 -8.21 17.36
N SER A 143 4.38 -9.07 16.55
CA SER A 143 3.47 -10.12 17.03
C SER A 143 4.15 -11.11 17.97
N ASP A 144 5.39 -11.49 17.65
CA ASP A 144 6.13 -12.49 18.42
C ASP A 144 6.69 -11.92 19.73
N LYS A 145 7.19 -10.66 19.70
CA LYS A 145 7.87 -10.05 20.85
C LYS A 145 6.96 -9.24 21.76
N HIS A 146 5.82 -8.78 21.24
CA HIS A 146 4.94 -7.80 21.88
C HIS A 146 3.46 -8.16 21.67
N ILE A 147 3.09 -9.41 21.96
CA ILE A 147 1.72 -9.93 21.78
C ILE A 147 0.63 -9.11 22.49
N ASP A 148 0.98 -8.45 23.60
CA ASP A 148 0.06 -7.62 24.40
C ASP A 148 0.02 -6.16 23.94
N PHE A 149 0.62 -5.82 22.79
CA PHE A 149 0.55 -4.46 22.25
C PHE A 149 -0.88 -4.16 21.78
N GLU A 150 -1.45 -3.08 22.33
CA GLU A 150 -2.87 -2.72 22.23
C GLU A 150 -3.39 -2.67 20.78
N ASP A 151 -2.61 -2.07 19.88
CA ASP A 151 -3.02 -1.85 18.49
C ASP A 151 -2.50 -2.89 17.50
N LEU A 152 -1.93 -4.01 17.98
CA LEU A 152 -1.46 -5.10 17.13
C LEU A 152 -2.56 -5.65 16.22
N SER A 153 -3.79 -5.71 16.73
CA SER A 153 -4.95 -6.17 15.97
C SER A 153 -5.32 -5.22 14.82
N LYS A 154 -5.21 -3.91 15.04
CA LYS A 154 -5.47 -2.89 14.02
C LYS A 154 -4.39 -2.86 12.94
N LEU A 155 -3.11 -2.95 13.31
CA LEU A 155 -2.01 -3.05 12.35
C LEU A 155 -2.15 -4.30 11.45
N LYS A 156 -2.56 -5.44 12.04
CA LYS A 156 -2.89 -6.66 11.27
C LYS A 156 -4.08 -6.46 10.34
N SER A 157 -5.12 -5.76 10.80
CA SER A 157 -6.27 -5.44 9.98
C SER A 157 -5.84 -4.59 8.77
N LEU A 158 -5.10 -3.51 9.01
CA LEU A 158 -4.59 -2.60 7.97
C LEU A 158 -3.75 -3.36 6.93
N TYR A 159 -2.77 -4.17 7.37
CA TYR A 159 -1.98 -5.03 6.49
C TYR A 159 -2.87 -5.92 5.60
N ASN A 160 -3.83 -6.62 6.20
CA ASN A 160 -4.69 -7.55 5.46
C ASN A 160 -5.60 -6.81 4.47
N LYS A 161 -6.06 -5.61 4.80
CA LYS A 161 -6.88 -4.77 3.91
C LYS A 161 -6.06 -4.28 2.72
N ILE A 162 -4.87 -3.72 2.95
CA ILE A 162 -3.97 -3.28 1.86
C ILE A 162 -3.62 -4.46 0.94
N LYS A 163 -3.26 -5.61 1.52
CA LYS A 163 -2.94 -6.82 0.76
C LYS A 163 -4.12 -7.31 -0.08
N ALA A 164 -5.31 -7.43 0.51
CA ALA A 164 -6.49 -7.89 -0.22
C ALA A 164 -6.94 -6.88 -1.28
N TYR A 165 -6.73 -5.59 -1.03
CA TYR A 165 -7.00 -4.53 -2.00
C TYR A 165 -6.09 -4.68 -3.22
N SER A 166 -4.77 -4.76 -3.00
CA SER A 166 -3.78 -4.84 -4.07
C SER A 166 -3.80 -6.14 -4.85
N GLU A 167 -4.06 -7.29 -4.21
CA GLU A 167 -4.11 -8.60 -4.89
C GLU A 167 -5.14 -8.60 -6.03
N LYS A 168 -6.24 -7.87 -5.86
CA LYS A 168 -7.28 -7.74 -6.88
C LYS A 168 -6.95 -6.68 -7.93
N LEU A 169 -6.35 -5.55 -7.53
CA LEU A 169 -5.90 -4.52 -8.46
C LEU A 169 -4.83 -5.06 -9.43
N LEU A 170 -3.85 -5.80 -8.91
CA LEU A 170 -2.76 -6.37 -9.70
C LEU A 170 -3.17 -7.61 -10.51
N ASN A 171 -4.35 -8.18 -10.24
CA ASN A 171 -4.89 -9.35 -10.95
C ASN A 171 -6.33 -9.08 -11.44
N PHE A 172 -6.54 -7.99 -12.16
CA PHE A 172 -7.87 -7.56 -12.62
C PHE A 172 -8.42 -8.41 -13.79
N ALA A 173 -7.70 -9.43 -14.27
CA ALA A 173 -8.13 -10.24 -15.41
C ALA A 173 -9.57 -10.79 -15.22
N GLY A 174 -10.47 -10.41 -16.13
CA GLY A 174 -11.88 -10.79 -16.08
C GLY A 174 -12.76 -9.96 -15.14
N MET A 175 -12.24 -8.90 -14.52
CA MET A 175 -13.01 -7.96 -13.72
C MET A 175 -13.70 -6.92 -14.62
N ASN A 176 -15.00 -6.74 -14.44
CA ASN A 176 -15.73 -5.65 -15.08
C ASN A 176 -15.64 -4.35 -14.26
N PHE A 177 -16.14 -3.25 -14.82
CA PHE A 177 -16.10 -1.95 -14.17
C PHE A 177 -16.71 -1.94 -12.78
N TYR A 178 -17.94 -2.41 -12.63
CA TYR A 178 -18.64 -2.39 -11.35
C TYR A 178 -17.92 -3.21 -10.30
N GLN A 179 -17.27 -4.31 -10.71
CA GLN A 179 -16.46 -5.10 -9.78
C GLN A 179 -15.19 -4.38 -9.34
N LEU A 180 -14.58 -3.56 -10.20
CA LEU A 180 -13.44 -2.72 -9.84
C LEU A 180 -13.88 -1.56 -8.94
N GLU A 181 -14.95 -0.85 -9.31
CA GLU A 181 -15.54 0.24 -8.53
C GLU A 181 -15.97 -0.23 -7.14
N ASP A 182 -16.77 -1.31 -7.05
CA ASP A 182 -17.18 -1.91 -5.78
C ASP A 182 -15.98 -2.32 -4.90
N HIS A 183 -14.88 -2.75 -5.53
CA HIS A 183 -13.68 -3.15 -4.82
C HIS A 183 -12.90 -1.94 -4.28
N ILE A 184 -12.79 -0.85 -5.07
CA ILE A 184 -12.22 0.43 -4.63
C ILE A 184 -13.05 1.03 -3.49
N ASP A 185 -14.36 1.16 -3.69
CA ASP A 185 -15.31 1.76 -2.75
C ASP A 185 -15.39 0.99 -1.42
N LYS A 186 -15.09 -0.31 -1.45
CA LYS A 186 -15.00 -1.12 -0.24
C LYS A 186 -13.71 -0.89 0.52
N TYR A 187 -12.55 -1.01 -0.14
CA TYR A 187 -11.28 -1.09 0.57
C TYR A 187 -10.68 0.28 0.88
N LYS A 188 -10.85 1.28 0.01
CA LYS A 188 -10.26 2.61 0.22
C LYS A 188 -10.74 3.26 1.53
N PRO A 189 -12.06 3.37 1.81
CA PRO A 189 -12.53 3.94 3.07
C PRO A 189 -12.10 3.14 4.31
N GLU A 190 -12.08 1.80 4.22
CA GLU A 190 -11.65 0.95 5.34
C GLU A 190 -10.15 1.13 5.66
N ILE A 191 -9.31 1.34 4.64
CA ILE A 191 -7.87 1.63 4.82
C ILE A 191 -7.69 3.03 5.41
N GLU A 192 -8.39 4.03 4.89
CA GLU A 192 -8.33 5.42 5.38
C GLU A 192 -8.78 5.53 6.84
N GLU A 193 -9.86 4.83 7.23
CA GLU A 193 -10.33 4.76 8.61
C GLU A 193 -9.25 4.19 9.53
N LEU A 194 -8.66 3.05 9.16
CA LEU A 194 -7.60 2.41 9.95
C LEU A 194 -6.32 3.25 10.05
N LEU A 195 -5.93 3.95 8.97
CA LEU A 195 -4.82 4.89 9.00
C LEU A 195 -5.13 6.04 9.97
N SER A 196 -6.32 6.63 9.89
CA SER A 196 -6.73 7.71 10.79
C SER A 196 -6.75 7.28 12.26
N GLU A 197 -7.16 6.04 12.56
CA GLU A 197 -7.15 5.52 13.93
C GLU A 197 -5.72 5.29 14.48
N LEU A 198 -4.77 5.03 13.59
CA LEU A 198 -3.38 4.70 13.91
C LEU A 198 -2.44 5.89 13.74
N ASP A 199 -2.94 7.06 13.30
CA ASP A 199 -2.13 8.24 12.98
C ASP A 199 -1.25 8.73 14.13
N TYR A 200 -1.62 8.42 15.38
CA TYR A 200 -0.78 8.72 16.54
C TYR A 200 0.58 7.97 16.55
N LEU A 201 0.77 6.98 15.67
CA LEU A 201 2.01 6.24 15.44
C LEU A 201 2.92 6.87 14.37
N SER A 202 2.52 8.02 13.78
CA SER A 202 3.31 8.75 12.75
C SER A 202 4.54 9.45 13.31
#